data_AF-A0A7H0XLQ3-F1
#
_entry.id   AF-A0A7H0XLQ3-F1
#
_cell.length_a   1.000
_cell.length_b   1.000
_cell.length_c   1.000
_cell.angle_alpha   90.00
_cell.angle_beta   90.00
_cell.angle_gamma   90.00
#
_symmetry.space_group_name_H-M   'P 1'
#
loop_
_entity.id
_entity.type
_entity.pdbx_description
1 polymer ?
#
loop_
_entity_poly.entity_id
_entity_poly.type
_entity_poly.pdbx_seq_one_letter_code
_entity_poly.pdbx_strand_id
1 'polypeptide(L)'
;NVWCAAGKGTFGTDEVIHRIAEVNLSRVVSHRTVILPQLGAVGVAAHEVLKKSGFRVLYGPVRAKDIPQFFANGMQATEKMRTVNFPIGDRAVLAPMELVGAIVPLLIAFGILFLLNAVGFGHYGWVDLYGILGAVFVGAVAAPILLPWIPGRAFPFKGGLLGLFWAIGFLLINGLPGTPVFGWLKAAAYFLLLPTLSGFLTMNFTGSSTYTSLSGVDREMKI
;
A
#
# COMPACT_ATOMS: atom_id res chain seq x y z
N ASN A 1 -6.26 3.62 -8.34
CA ASN A 1 -6.86 2.39 -8.92
C ASN A 1 -8.34 2.33 -8.53
N VAL A 2 -9.16 1.45 -9.14
CA VAL A 2 -10.62 1.40 -8.88
C VAL A 2 -10.94 1.06 -7.42
N TRP A 3 -10.20 0.14 -6.81
CA TRP A 3 -10.41 -0.26 -5.41
C TRP A 3 -10.24 0.89 -4.42
N CYS A 4 -9.11 1.61 -4.51
CA CYS A 4 -8.86 2.78 -3.67
C CYS A 4 -9.86 3.90 -3.95
N ALA A 5 -10.26 4.11 -5.21
CA ALA A 5 -11.26 5.12 -5.55
C ALA A 5 -12.63 4.79 -4.96
N ALA A 6 -13.03 3.51 -4.99
CA ALA A 6 -14.26 3.04 -4.37
C ALA A 6 -14.22 3.19 -2.85
N GLY A 7 -13.10 2.83 -2.20
CA GLY A 7 -12.91 3.02 -0.76
C GLY A 7 -12.85 4.50 -0.33
N LYS A 8 -12.35 5.40 -1.19
CA LYS A 8 -12.31 6.86 -0.94
C LYS A 8 -13.60 7.58 -1.35
N GLY A 9 -14.57 6.88 -1.93
CA GLY A 9 -15.83 7.46 -2.41
C GLY A 9 -15.73 8.25 -3.73
N THR A 10 -14.55 8.36 -4.35
CA THR A 10 -14.39 9.02 -5.66
C THR A 10 -14.86 8.14 -6.82
N PHE A 11 -14.98 6.84 -6.61
CA PHE A 11 -15.73 5.93 -7.47
C PHE A 11 -16.95 5.43 -6.70
N GLY A 12 -18.00 6.25 -6.67
CA GLY A 12 -19.19 6.04 -5.84
C GLY A 12 -20.50 6.01 -6.63
N THR A 13 -21.58 5.67 -5.94
CA THR A 13 -22.95 5.63 -6.49
C THR A 13 -23.32 6.91 -7.25
N ASP A 14 -23.12 8.07 -6.63
CA ASP A 14 -23.52 9.35 -7.23
C ASP A 14 -22.66 9.72 -8.44
N GLU A 15 -21.35 9.41 -8.41
CA GLU A 15 -20.46 9.60 -9.56
C GLU A 15 -20.91 8.73 -10.74
N VAL A 16 -21.26 7.46 -10.51
CA VAL A 16 -21.77 6.57 -11.57
C VAL A 16 -23.07 7.11 -12.17
N ILE A 17 -24.01 7.56 -11.34
CA ILE A 17 -25.27 8.15 -11.80
C ILE A 17 -25.01 9.42 -12.62
N HIS A 18 -24.12 10.29 -12.12
CA HIS A 18 -23.76 11.53 -12.78
C HIS A 18 -23.19 11.27 -14.18
N ARG A 19 -22.25 10.33 -14.31
CA ARG A 19 -21.65 9.97 -15.60
C ARG A 19 -22.66 9.34 -16.57
N ILE A 20 -23.57 8.51 -16.09
CA ILE A 20 -24.65 7.94 -16.93
C ILE A 20 -25.54 9.05 -17.50
N ALA A 21 -25.86 10.06 -16.70
CA ALA A 21 -26.68 11.19 -17.11
C ALA A 21 -25.93 12.14 -18.05
N GLU A 22 -24.68 12.48 -17.73
CA GLU A 22 -23.82 13.38 -18.50
C GLU A 22 -23.65 12.91 -19.95
N VAL A 23 -23.39 11.61 -20.14
CA VAL A 23 -23.24 11.02 -21.48
C VAL A 23 -24.57 10.65 -22.14
N ASN A 24 -25.71 10.98 -21.50
CA ASN A 24 -27.05 10.62 -21.96
C ASN A 24 -27.17 9.15 -22.38
N LEU A 25 -26.60 8.23 -21.58
CA LEU A 25 -26.43 6.82 -21.97
C LEU A 25 -27.75 6.14 -22.35
N SER A 26 -28.86 6.61 -21.77
CA SER A 26 -30.22 6.14 -22.06
C SER A 26 -30.67 6.35 -23.51
N ARG A 27 -30.02 7.27 -24.24
CA ARG A 27 -30.27 7.53 -25.67
C ARG A 27 -29.36 6.70 -26.58
N VAL A 28 -28.31 6.10 -26.03
CA VAL A 28 -27.29 5.36 -26.80
C VAL A 28 -27.59 3.86 -26.80
N VAL A 29 -28.10 3.32 -25.69
CA VAL A 29 -28.33 1.87 -25.54
C VAL A 29 -29.72 1.56 -24.99
N SER A 30 -30.34 0.48 -25.49
CA SER A 30 -31.68 0.03 -25.07
C SER A 30 -31.67 -0.90 -23.85
N HIS A 31 -30.61 -1.68 -23.65
CA HIS A 31 -30.54 -2.74 -22.62
C HIS A 31 -30.38 -2.23 -21.17
N ARG A 32 -30.15 -0.92 -20.98
CA ARG A 32 -30.03 -0.23 -19.68
C ARG A 32 -29.24 -1.00 -18.61
N THR A 33 -28.08 -1.52 -18.99
CA THR A 33 -27.21 -2.28 -18.09
C THR A 33 -25.80 -1.69 -18.18
N VAL A 34 -25.19 -1.39 -17.04
CA VAL A 34 -23.80 -0.90 -16.95
C VAL A 34 -22.97 -1.97 -16.25
N ILE A 35 -21.85 -2.34 -16.87
CA ILE A 35 -20.90 -3.28 -16.27
C ILE A 35 -19.84 -2.48 -15.52
N LEU A 36 -19.73 -2.70 -14.21
CA LEU A 36 -18.71 -2.08 -13.37
C LEU A 36 -17.63 -3.11 -13.00
N PRO A 37 -16.38 -2.69 -12.74
CA PRO A 37 -15.34 -3.59 -12.25
C PRO A 37 -15.72 -4.21 -10.90
N GLN A 38 -15.37 -5.49 -10.68
CA GLN A 38 -15.67 -6.20 -9.43
C GLN A 38 -15.19 -5.42 -8.18
N LEU A 39 -14.01 -4.82 -8.28
CA LEU A 39 -13.36 -4.07 -7.19
C LEU A 39 -14.03 -2.71 -6.89
N GLY A 40 -14.98 -2.28 -7.71
CA GLY A 40 -15.80 -1.08 -7.44
C GLY A 40 -16.99 -1.34 -6.52
N ALA A 41 -17.31 -2.61 -6.25
CA ALA A 41 -18.53 -2.99 -5.52
C ALA A 41 -18.60 -2.43 -4.08
N VAL A 42 -17.45 -2.14 -3.48
CA VAL A 42 -17.37 -1.55 -2.12
C VAL A 42 -17.81 -0.09 -2.06
N GLY A 43 -17.81 0.63 -3.19
CA GLY A 43 -18.16 2.05 -3.26
C GLY A 43 -19.50 2.35 -3.95
N VAL A 44 -20.07 1.37 -4.66
CA VAL A 44 -21.27 1.58 -5.50
C VAL A 44 -22.46 0.75 -5.01
N ALA A 45 -23.50 1.43 -4.59
CA ALA A 45 -24.79 0.83 -4.25
C ALA A 45 -25.61 0.57 -5.53
N ALA A 46 -25.51 -0.65 -6.07
CA ALA A 46 -26.17 -1.04 -7.32
C ALA A 46 -27.69 -0.78 -7.34
N HIS A 47 -28.36 -0.97 -6.20
CA HIS A 47 -29.80 -0.72 -6.07
C HIS A 47 -30.15 0.77 -6.17
N GLU A 48 -29.32 1.66 -5.61
CA GLU A 48 -29.51 3.10 -5.74
C GLU A 48 -29.23 3.59 -7.16
N VAL A 49 -28.21 3.04 -7.83
CA VAL A 49 -27.95 3.33 -9.25
C VAL A 49 -29.18 2.96 -10.09
N LEU A 50 -29.75 1.77 -9.88
CA LEU A 50 -30.96 1.35 -10.59
C LEU A 50 -32.14 2.28 -10.30
N LYS A 51 -32.39 2.61 -9.03
CA LYS A 51 -33.50 3.47 -8.61
C LYS A 51 -33.42 4.88 -9.21
N LYS A 52 -32.22 5.47 -9.22
CA LYS A 52 -32.03 6.88 -9.63
C LYS A 52 -31.79 7.04 -11.14
N SER A 53 -31.12 6.09 -11.80
CA SER A 53 -30.77 6.21 -13.23
C SER A 53 -31.58 5.29 -14.16
N GLY A 54 -32.25 4.28 -13.60
CA GLY A 54 -32.90 3.22 -14.38
C GLY A 54 -31.92 2.24 -15.03
N PHE A 55 -30.63 2.32 -14.73
CA PHE A 55 -29.62 1.37 -15.21
C PHE A 55 -29.32 0.31 -14.16
N ARG A 56 -29.39 -0.95 -14.58
CA ARG A 56 -28.94 -2.08 -13.77
C ARG A 56 -27.42 -2.14 -13.77
N VAL A 57 -26.81 -2.20 -12.59
CA VAL A 57 -25.38 -2.45 -12.44
C VAL A 57 -25.12 -3.95 -12.43
N LEU A 58 -24.17 -4.39 -13.25
CA LEU A 58 -23.62 -5.74 -13.24
C LEU A 58 -22.13 -5.67 -12.90
N TYR A 59 -21.65 -6.50 -11.99
CA TYR A 59 -20.23 -6.56 -11.67
C TYR A 59 -19.53 -7.54 -12.60
N GLY A 60 -18.62 -6.99 -13.42
CA GLY A 60 -17.76 -7.73 -14.33
C GLY A 60 -16.51 -8.29 -13.63
N PRO A 61 -15.53 -8.80 -14.39
CA PRO A 61 -14.32 -9.38 -13.82
C PRO A 61 -13.43 -8.36 -13.11
N VAL A 62 -12.50 -8.84 -12.28
CA VAL A 62 -11.45 -8.04 -11.64
C VAL A 62 -10.50 -7.45 -12.68
N ARG A 63 -10.12 -8.24 -13.70
CA ARG A 63 -9.17 -7.83 -14.75
C ARG A 63 -9.89 -7.59 -16.06
N ALA A 64 -9.57 -6.47 -16.71
CA ALA A 64 -10.17 -6.10 -18.00
C ALA A 64 -9.90 -7.13 -19.12
N LYS A 65 -8.77 -7.85 -19.06
CA LYS A 65 -8.44 -8.91 -20.03
C LYS A 65 -9.44 -10.07 -20.04
N ASP A 66 -10.19 -10.26 -18.96
CA ASP A 66 -11.17 -11.35 -18.83
C ASP A 66 -12.55 -10.95 -19.38
N ILE A 67 -12.74 -9.70 -19.83
CA ILE A 67 -14.01 -9.20 -20.39
C ILE A 67 -14.52 -10.04 -21.57
N PRO A 68 -13.70 -10.45 -22.56
CA PRO A 68 -14.19 -11.27 -23.67
C PRO A 68 -14.76 -12.61 -23.20
N GLN A 69 -14.07 -13.28 -22.27
CA GLN A 69 -14.55 -14.55 -21.71
C GLN A 69 -15.78 -14.37 -20.82
N PHE A 70 -15.86 -13.25 -20.08
CA PHE A 70 -17.04 -12.88 -19.31
C PHE A 70 -18.29 -12.77 -20.20
N PHE A 71 -18.18 -12.13 -21.37
CA PHE A 71 -19.28 -12.08 -22.34
C PHE A 71 -19.59 -13.45 -22.97
N ALA A 72 -18.57 -14.25 -23.30
CA ALA A 72 -18.76 -15.62 -23.79
C ALA A 72 -19.51 -16.49 -22.78
N ASN A 73 -19.33 -16.23 -21.48
CA ASN A 73 -20.04 -16.91 -20.38
C ASN A 73 -21.43 -16.30 -20.08
N GLY A 74 -22.00 -15.51 -20.99
CA GLY A 74 -23.32 -14.90 -20.79
C GLY A 74 -23.33 -13.83 -19.69
N MET A 75 -22.24 -13.08 -19.55
CA MET A 75 -22.04 -12.05 -18.54
C MET A 75 -22.04 -12.60 -17.10
N GLN A 76 -21.54 -13.82 -16.92
CA GLN A 76 -21.32 -14.42 -15.61
C GLN A 76 -19.83 -14.51 -15.30
N ALA A 77 -19.41 -13.75 -14.29
CA ALA A 77 -18.03 -13.79 -13.80
C ALA A 77 -17.80 -15.10 -13.03
N THR A 78 -16.86 -15.91 -13.52
CA THR A 78 -16.41 -17.14 -12.85
C THR A 78 -15.68 -16.80 -11.55
N GLU A 79 -15.51 -17.78 -10.66
CA GLU A 79 -14.75 -17.60 -9.41
C GLU A 79 -13.34 -17.07 -9.69
N LYS A 80 -12.64 -17.62 -10.69
CA LYS A 80 -11.30 -17.16 -11.09
C LYS A 80 -11.26 -15.69 -11.51
N MET A 81 -12.32 -15.20 -12.16
CA MET A 81 -12.44 -13.79 -12.57
C MET A 81 -12.76 -12.85 -11.42
N ARG A 82 -13.32 -13.37 -10.32
CA ARG A 82 -13.63 -12.64 -9.09
C ARG A 82 -12.46 -12.60 -8.11
N THR A 83 -11.53 -13.53 -8.23
CA THR A 83 -10.37 -13.66 -7.34
C THR A 83 -9.21 -12.75 -7.76
N VAL A 84 -8.74 -11.91 -6.85
CA VAL A 84 -7.51 -11.13 -7.03
C VAL A 84 -6.32 -12.04 -6.73
N ASN A 85 -5.60 -12.43 -7.78
CA ASN A 85 -4.26 -12.99 -7.61
C ASN A 85 -3.31 -11.81 -7.34
N PHE A 86 -2.62 -11.82 -6.21
CA PHE A 86 -1.65 -10.79 -5.81
C PHE A 86 -0.23 -11.36 -5.90
N PRO A 87 0.32 -11.63 -7.10
CA PRO A 87 1.66 -12.18 -7.28
C PRO A 87 2.73 -11.15 -6.93
N ILE A 88 3.99 -11.61 -6.82
CA ILE A 88 5.16 -10.76 -6.52
C ILE A 88 5.25 -9.57 -7.48
N GLY A 89 4.97 -9.77 -8.78
CA GLY A 89 5.01 -8.69 -9.78
C GLY A 89 4.05 -7.54 -9.46
N ASP A 90 2.82 -7.85 -9.05
CA ASP A 90 1.83 -6.83 -8.68
C ASP A 90 2.25 -6.09 -7.40
N ARG A 91 2.92 -6.77 -6.46
CA ARG A 91 3.47 -6.15 -5.25
C ARG A 91 4.64 -5.21 -5.58
N ALA A 92 5.53 -5.64 -6.46
CA ALA A 92 6.69 -4.86 -6.88
C ALA A 92 6.28 -3.57 -7.60
N VAL A 93 5.18 -3.57 -8.35
CA VAL A 93 4.64 -2.36 -9.01
C VAL A 93 4.11 -1.33 -8.00
N LEU A 94 3.67 -1.77 -6.82
CA LEU A 94 3.17 -0.88 -5.77
C LEU A 94 4.30 -0.25 -4.93
N ALA A 95 5.46 -0.92 -4.82
CA ALA A 95 6.58 -0.45 -4.01
C ALA A 95 7.12 0.96 -4.38
N PRO A 96 7.24 1.35 -5.67
CA PRO A 96 7.64 2.71 -6.04
C PRO A 96 6.70 3.79 -5.51
N MET A 97 5.39 3.52 -5.44
CA MET A 97 4.41 4.50 -4.96
C MET A 97 4.58 4.77 -3.46
N GLU A 98 4.90 3.73 -2.67
CA GLU A 98 5.25 3.90 -1.26
C GLU A 98 6.56 4.66 -1.06
N LEU A 99 7.55 4.39 -1.92
CA LEU A 99 8.83 5.10 -1.86
C LEU A 99 8.66 6.60 -2.11
N VAL A 100 7.83 6.98 -3.08
CA VAL A 100 7.50 8.39 -3.34
C VAL A 100 6.82 9.03 -2.13
N GLY A 101 5.90 8.32 -1.46
CA GLY A 101 5.29 8.78 -0.21
C GLY A 101 6.31 8.99 0.91
N ALA A 102 7.39 8.22 0.94
CA ALA A 102 8.46 8.33 1.93
C ALA A 102 9.46 9.47 1.66
N ILE A 103 9.55 10.00 0.43
CA ILE A 103 10.55 11.02 0.06
C ILE A 103 10.44 12.28 0.92
N VAL A 104 9.23 12.83 1.09
CA VAL A 104 9.06 14.09 1.84
C VAL A 104 9.40 13.91 3.33
N PRO A 105 8.87 12.90 4.05
CA PRO A 105 9.30 12.62 5.42
C PRO A 105 10.81 12.41 5.55
N LEU A 106 11.41 11.71 4.58
CA LEU A 106 12.85 11.44 4.56
C LEU A 106 13.68 12.71 4.37
N LEU A 107 13.27 13.61 3.48
CA LEU A 107 13.92 14.91 3.28
C LEU A 107 13.82 15.79 4.53
N ILE A 108 12.67 15.80 5.20
CA ILE A 108 12.50 16.53 6.46
C ILE A 108 13.43 15.94 7.54
N ALA A 109 13.46 14.61 7.69
CA ALA A 109 14.33 13.93 8.64
C ALA A 109 15.81 14.24 8.38
N PHE A 110 16.28 14.15 7.13
CA PHE A 110 17.65 14.50 6.77
C PHE A 110 17.95 15.99 6.93
N GLY A 111 16.99 16.87 6.66
CA GLY A 111 17.12 18.30 6.93
C GLY A 111 17.35 18.57 8.43
N ILE A 112 16.58 17.91 9.30
CA ILE A 112 16.76 18.02 10.76
C ILE A 112 18.14 17.48 11.18
N LEU A 113 18.53 16.30 10.70
CA LEU A 113 19.84 15.71 11.02
C LEU A 113 20.99 16.60 10.54
N PHE A 114 20.85 17.23 9.36
CA PHE A 114 21.82 18.18 8.82
C PHE A 114 21.92 19.44 9.70
N LEU A 115 20.79 20.01 10.13
CA LEU A 115 20.78 21.16 11.04
C LEU A 115 21.42 20.82 12.39
N LEU A 116 21.12 19.64 12.95
CA LEU A 116 21.74 19.18 14.20
C LEU A 116 23.26 19.01 14.04
N ASN A 117 23.72 18.45 12.92
CA ASN A 117 25.14 18.36 12.60
C ASN A 117 25.78 19.76 12.50
N ALA A 118 25.16 20.70 11.78
CA ALA A 118 25.67 22.05 11.58
C ALA A 118 25.78 22.87 12.88
N VAL A 119 24.88 22.66 13.84
CA VAL A 119 24.90 23.30 15.16
C VAL A 119 25.85 22.58 16.14
N GLY A 120 26.49 21.47 15.72
CA GLY A 120 27.44 20.70 16.53
C GLY A 120 26.77 19.70 17.48
N PHE A 121 25.45 19.54 17.41
CA PHE A 121 24.71 18.52 18.16
C PHE A 121 24.75 17.18 17.43
N GLY A 122 25.89 16.49 17.55
CA GLY A 122 26.09 15.13 17.04
C GLY A 122 26.82 15.05 15.70
N HIS A 123 27.41 13.88 15.43
CA HIS A 123 28.06 13.57 14.16
C HIS A 123 27.15 12.62 13.38
N TYR A 124 26.48 13.16 12.37
CA TYR A 124 25.66 12.43 11.40
C TYR A 124 26.38 12.47 10.05
N GLY A 125 26.75 11.32 9.51
CA GLY A 125 27.49 11.18 8.26
C GLY A 125 26.87 10.15 7.33
N TRP A 126 27.70 9.66 6.42
CA TRP A 126 27.31 8.68 5.41
C TRP A 126 26.74 7.39 6.01
N VAL A 127 27.24 6.99 7.20
CA VAL A 127 26.80 5.78 7.90
C VAL A 127 25.33 5.88 8.31
N ASP A 128 24.93 6.99 8.89
CA ASP A 128 23.56 7.25 9.34
C ASP A 128 22.60 7.30 8.14
N LEU A 129 23.05 7.94 7.04
CA LEU A 129 22.30 8.07 5.80
C LEU A 129 21.97 6.69 5.18
N TYR A 130 22.97 5.83 4.97
CA TYR A 130 22.71 4.53 4.34
C TYR A 130 21.95 3.58 5.28
N GLY A 131 22.12 3.69 6.59
CA GLY A 131 21.34 2.94 7.57
C GLY A 131 19.84 3.23 7.44
N ILE A 132 19.49 4.52 7.42
CA ILE A 132 18.10 4.99 7.25
C ILE A 132 17.56 4.61 5.86
N LEU A 133 18.32 4.86 4.78
CA LEU A 133 17.92 4.48 3.43
C LEU A 133 17.69 2.97 3.29
N GLY A 134 18.53 2.16 3.93
CA GLY A 134 18.35 0.71 3.97
C GLY A 134 17.08 0.29 4.71
N ALA A 135 16.75 0.92 5.84
CA ALA A 135 15.49 0.67 6.53
C ALA A 135 14.27 1.10 5.69
N VAL A 136 14.38 2.22 4.95
CA VAL A 136 13.33 2.64 4.00
C VAL A 136 13.18 1.60 2.89
N PHE A 137 14.26 1.13 2.31
CA PHE A 137 14.21 0.09 1.29
C PHE A 137 13.60 -1.21 1.82
N VAL A 138 13.98 -1.60 3.04
CA VAL A 138 13.45 -2.82 3.69
C VAL A 138 11.95 -2.70 3.92
N GLY A 139 11.47 -1.58 4.46
CA GLY A 139 10.05 -1.37 4.74
C GLY A 139 9.19 -1.11 3.49
N ALA A 140 9.67 -0.32 2.54
CA ALA A 140 8.88 0.10 1.38
C ALA A 140 8.99 -0.85 0.18
N VAL A 141 10.06 -1.66 0.10
CA VAL A 141 10.32 -2.53 -1.07
C VAL A 141 10.43 -4.00 -0.66
N ALA A 142 11.39 -4.34 0.22
CA ALA A 142 11.67 -5.74 0.53
C ALA A 142 10.51 -6.41 1.27
N ALA A 143 9.92 -5.73 2.26
CA ALA A 143 8.81 -6.26 3.05
C ALA A 143 7.58 -6.55 2.17
N PRO A 144 7.07 -5.62 1.34
CA PRO A 144 5.98 -5.91 0.39
C PRO A 144 6.24 -7.11 -0.51
N ILE A 145 7.44 -7.24 -1.06
CA ILE A 145 7.82 -8.36 -1.92
C ILE A 145 7.80 -9.69 -1.15
N LEU A 146 8.30 -9.67 0.09
CA LEU A 146 8.46 -10.86 0.93
C LEU A 146 7.24 -11.19 1.81
N LEU A 147 6.18 -10.37 1.78
CA LEU A 147 4.98 -10.50 2.63
C LEU A 147 4.43 -11.93 2.82
N PRO A 148 4.36 -12.80 1.79
CA PRO A 148 3.81 -14.14 1.95
C PRO A 148 4.65 -15.06 2.84
N TRP A 149 5.95 -14.82 2.92
CA TRP A 149 6.90 -15.68 3.63
C TRP A 149 7.21 -15.18 5.03
N ILE A 150 6.91 -13.91 5.35
CA ILE A 150 7.17 -13.34 6.67
C ILE A 150 6.05 -13.77 7.64
N PRO A 151 6.39 -14.38 8.79
CA PRO A 151 5.41 -14.80 9.77
C PRO A 151 4.68 -13.62 10.42
N GLY A 152 3.47 -13.87 10.93
CA GLY A 152 2.64 -12.88 11.61
C GLY A 152 1.50 -12.35 10.76
N ARG A 153 0.53 -11.69 11.41
CA ARG A 153 -0.65 -11.10 10.76
C ARG A 153 -0.49 -9.60 10.50
N ALA A 154 0.08 -8.88 11.45
CA ALA A 154 0.21 -7.41 11.38
C ALA A 154 1.32 -6.98 10.43
N PHE A 155 1.04 -5.99 9.57
CA PHE A 155 2.02 -5.42 8.65
C PHE A 155 3.19 -4.72 9.35
N PRO A 156 2.96 -3.90 10.40
CA PRO A 156 4.05 -3.29 11.16
C PRO A 156 5.02 -4.32 11.75
N PHE A 157 4.50 -5.44 12.22
CA PHE A 157 5.31 -6.53 12.77
C PHE A 157 6.19 -7.18 11.71
N LYS A 158 5.63 -7.47 10.51
CA LYS A 158 6.40 -8.04 9.40
C LYS A 158 7.53 -7.11 8.93
N GLY A 159 7.21 -5.84 8.76
CA GLY A 159 8.17 -4.81 8.39
C GLY A 159 9.24 -4.60 9.45
N GLY A 160 8.82 -4.53 10.71
CA GLY A 160 9.71 -4.39 11.86
C GLY A 160 10.65 -5.59 12.02
N LEU A 161 10.17 -6.81 11.76
CA LEU A 161 11.02 -8.01 11.81
C LEU A 161 12.12 -7.97 10.75
N LEU A 162 11.80 -7.58 9.51
CA LEU A 162 12.83 -7.40 8.48
C LEU A 162 13.75 -6.21 8.79
N GLY A 163 13.20 -5.12 9.31
CA GLY A 163 13.97 -3.98 9.77
C GLY A 163 14.90 -4.32 10.94
N LEU A 164 14.54 -5.28 11.79
CA LEU A 164 15.38 -5.81 12.86
C LEU A 164 16.58 -6.57 12.30
N PHE A 165 16.37 -7.42 11.30
CA PHE A 165 17.48 -8.09 10.62
C PHE A 165 18.41 -7.07 9.94
N TRP A 166 17.85 -6.02 9.33
CA TRP A 166 18.64 -4.92 8.79
C TRP A 166 19.42 -4.17 9.87
N ALA A 167 18.80 -3.85 11.00
CA ALA A 167 19.45 -3.15 12.11
C ALA A 167 20.62 -3.95 12.68
N ILE A 168 20.45 -5.27 12.86
CA ILE A 168 21.52 -6.18 13.31
C ILE A 168 22.66 -6.18 12.29
N GLY A 169 22.37 -6.39 11.01
CA GLY A 169 23.40 -6.37 9.95
C GLY A 169 24.13 -5.03 9.87
N PHE A 170 23.40 -3.92 9.96
CA PHE A 170 23.94 -2.57 9.98
C PHE A 170 24.92 -2.34 11.14
N LEU A 171 24.57 -2.78 12.36
CA LEU A 171 25.46 -2.68 13.52
C LEU A 171 26.69 -3.59 13.40
N LEU A 172 26.54 -4.79 12.84
CA LEU A 172 27.67 -5.72 12.64
C LEU A 172 28.68 -5.17 11.63
N ILE A 173 28.22 -4.51 10.56
CA ILE A 173 29.09 -3.94 9.51
C ILE A 173 29.86 -2.71 10.01
N ASN A 174 29.23 -1.85 10.83
CA ASN A 174 29.87 -0.62 11.33
C ASN A 174 30.66 -0.79 12.62
N GLY A 175 30.66 -2.00 13.18
CA GLY A 175 31.32 -2.31 14.44
C GLY A 175 30.34 -2.36 15.61
N LEU A 176 30.55 -3.35 16.48
CA LEU A 176 29.80 -3.52 17.72
C LEU A 176 29.99 -2.30 18.63
N PRO A 177 29.02 -2.02 19.52
CA PRO A 177 29.13 -0.93 20.48
C PRO A 177 30.37 -1.12 21.37
N GLY A 178 31.33 -0.21 21.22
CA GLY A 178 32.68 -0.35 21.78
C GLY A 178 33.80 0.07 20.82
N THR A 179 33.50 0.25 19.53
CA THR A 179 34.41 0.87 18.56
C THR A 179 34.28 2.41 18.58
N PRO A 180 35.32 3.18 18.24
CA PRO A 180 35.31 4.66 18.32
C PRO A 180 34.27 5.33 17.42
N VAL A 181 33.73 4.62 16.44
CA VAL A 181 32.70 5.12 15.49
C VAL A 181 31.29 5.01 16.06
N PHE A 182 31.05 4.07 17.00
CA PHE A 182 29.71 3.74 17.50
C PHE A 182 29.70 3.59 19.04
N GLY A 183 29.21 4.61 19.72
CA GLY A 183 28.87 4.52 21.14
C GLY A 183 27.63 3.67 21.40
N TRP A 184 27.54 3.06 22.58
CA TRP A 184 26.39 2.27 23.03
C TRP A 184 25.04 2.97 22.84
N LEU A 185 25.00 4.29 23.07
CA LEU A 185 23.80 5.09 22.89
C LEU A 185 23.34 5.16 21.42
N LYS A 186 24.28 5.33 20.47
CA LYS A 186 23.97 5.33 19.03
C LYS A 186 23.50 3.95 18.57
N ALA A 187 24.15 2.88 19.04
CA ALA A 187 23.74 1.52 18.71
C ALA A 187 22.30 1.23 19.19
N ALA A 188 21.97 1.59 20.43
CA ALA A 188 20.62 1.45 20.95
C ALA A 188 19.60 2.29 20.15
N ALA A 189 19.95 3.53 19.82
CA ALA A 189 19.09 4.40 19.01
C ALA A 189 18.78 3.78 17.63
N TYR A 190 19.79 3.26 16.91
CA TYR A 190 19.57 2.62 15.62
C TYR A 190 18.80 1.30 15.71
N PHE A 191 19.06 0.52 16.75
CA PHE A 191 18.35 -0.73 16.99
C PHE A 191 16.85 -0.51 17.22
N LEU A 192 16.46 0.62 17.81
CA LEU A 192 15.05 1.00 17.98
C LEU A 192 14.48 1.69 16.73
N LEU A 193 15.26 2.55 16.08
CA LEU A 193 14.78 3.41 15.00
C LEU A 193 14.60 2.65 13.68
N LEU A 194 15.56 1.85 13.25
CA LEU A 194 15.53 1.18 11.95
C LEU A 194 14.38 0.16 11.80
N PRO A 195 14.09 -0.69 12.82
CA PRO A 195 12.95 -1.60 12.76
C PRO A 195 11.62 -0.85 12.78
N THR A 196 11.51 0.18 13.64
CA THR A 196 10.29 1.00 13.74
C THR A 196 9.99 1.69 12.41
N LEU A 197 11.01 2.28 11.77
CA LEU A 197 10.89 2.91 10.46
C LEU A 197 10.43 1.91 9.38
N SER A 198 11.04 0.73 9.35
CA SER A 198 10.68 -0.32 8.39
C SER A 198 9.24 -0.82 8.61
N GLY A 199 8.84 -0.99 9.88
CA GLY A 199 7.49 -1.38 10.27
C GLY A 199 6.44 -0.35 9.86
N PHE A 200 6.70 0.93 10.17
CA PHE A 200 5.81 2.03 9.79
C PHE A 200 5.64 2.13 8.27
N LEU A 201 6.72 2.01 7.49
CA LEU A 201 6.62 2.05 6.03
C LEU A 201 5.87 0.84 5.46
N THR A 202 6.07 -0.35 6.04
CA THR A 202 5.34 -1.56 5.63
C THR A 202 3.85 -1.44 5.92
N MET A 203 3.48 -0.73 6.99
CA MET A 203 2.09 -0.48 7.37
C MET A 203 1.32 0.32 6.31
N ASN A 204 1.98 1.22 5.59
CA ASN A 204 1.33 1.97 4.49
C ASN A 204 0.85 1.04 3.36
N PHE A 205 1.49 -0.13 3.21
CA PHE A 205 1.11 -1.14 2.22
C PHE A 205 -0.19 -1.91 2.57
N THR A 206 -0.73 -1.74 3.78
CA THR A 206 -1.98 -2.40 4.20
C THR A 206 -3.12 -2.10 3.22
N GLY A 207 -3.25 -0.84 2.77
CA GLY A 207 -4.30 -0.38 1.86
C GLY A 207 -4.16 -0.82 0.40
N SER A 208 -3.03 -1.43 0.03
CA SER A 208 -2.75 -1.91 -1.33
C SER A 208 -2.64 -3.44 -1.41
N SER A 209 -2.88 -4.13 -0.29
CA SER A 209 -2.80 -5.59 -0.18
C SER A 209 -4.18 -6.25 -0.05
N THR A 210 -4.23 -7.57 -0.34
CA THR A 210 -5.42 -8.40 -0.12
C THR A 210 -5.45 -9.06 1.27
N TYR A 211 -4.53 -8.72 2.18
CA TYR A 211 -4.32 -9.44 3.43
C TYR A 211 -5.17 -8.94 4.59
N THR A 212 -5.55 -7.67 4.58
CA THR A 212 -6.19 -7.01 5.72
C THR A 212 -7.45 -6.26 5.28
N SER A 213 -8.44 -6.21 6.18
CA SER A 213 -9.66 -5.42 6.03
C SER A 213 -9.47 -4.06 6.71
N LEU A 214 -10.34 -3.09 6.39
CA LEU A 214 -10.32 -1.77 7.06
C LEU A 214 -10.33 -1.89 8.59
N SER A 215 -11.22 -2.74 9.14
CA SER A 215 -11.28 -3.03 10.57
C SER A 215 -10.02 -3.70 11.13
N GLY A 216 -9.29 -4.45 10.30
CA GLY A 216 -8.00 -5.05 10.65
C GLY A 216 -6.91 -3.99 10.76
N VAL A 217 -6.85 -3.06 9.80
CA VAL A 217 -5.92 -1.92 9.82
C VAL A 217 -6.17 -1.02 11.03
N ASP A 218 -7.43 -0.69 11.34
CA ASP A 218 -7.78 0.10 12.52
C ASP A 218 -7.33 -0.55 13.83
N ARG A 219 -7.33 -1.89 13.89
CA ARG A 219 -6.81 -2.63 15.04
C ARG A 219 -5.29 -2.58 15.08
N GLU A 220 -4.62 -2.73 13.94
CA GLU A 220 -3.17 -2.63 13.84
C GLU A 220 -2.64 -1.24 14.18
N MET A 221 -3.39 -0.16 13.90
CA MET A 221 -3.03 1.21 14.27
C MET A 221 -3.10 1.50 15.77
N LYS A 222 -3.88 0.71 16.53
CA LYS A 222 -4.09 0.93 17.97
C LYS A 222 -3.10 0.16 18.84
N ILE A 223 -2.33 -0.75 18.26
CA ILE A 223 -1.34 -1.60 18.93
C ILE A 223 0.05 -1.00 18.68
#